data_AF-A0A6V7WKJ2-F1
#
_entry.id   AF-A0A6V7WKJ2-F1
#
_cell.length_a   1.000
_cell.length_b   1.000
_cell.length_c   1.000
_cell.angle_alpha   90.00
_cell.angle_beta   90.00
_cell.angle_gamma   90.00
#
_symmetry.space_group_name_H-M   'P 1'
#
loop_
_entity.id
_entity.type
_entity.pdbx_description
1 polymer ?
#
loop_
_entity_poly.entity_id
_entity_poly.type
_entity_poly.pdbx_seq_one_letter_code
_entity_poly.pdbx_strand_id
1 'polypeptide(L)'
;MPPLLFFHIFLPSLLFVIFDYTSALRCYQGVQYLNAPLNLTLMDCPMPNMLTCTKSVDLRSNLITRACSSGNCTINSADSNSQVSVVPICVNNTNTQSTFCCCYADGCNSAPIPAVNNYRVLVLSLLFVLICYNFILRI
;
A
#
# COMPACT_ATOMS: atom_id res chain seq x y z
N MET A 1 -12.33 16.47 41.84
CA MET A 1 -11.97 17.33 40.69
C MET A 1 -11.02 16.56 39.75
N PRO A 2 -11.49 15.85 38.70
CA PRO A 2 -10.53 15.27 37.74
C PRO A 2 -10.81 15.37 36.22
N PRO A 3 -11.78 16.13 35.65
CA PRO A 3 -11.99 16.08 34.20
C PRO A 3 -10.96 16.88 33.38
N LEU A 4 -10.28 17.86 33.99
CA LEU A 4 -9.36 18.78 33.29
C LEU A 4 -7.97 18.16 33.02
N LEU A 5 -7.50 17.25 33.88
CA LEU A 5 -6.23 16.54 33.68
C LEU A 5 -6.30 15.53 32.52
N PHE A 6 -7.48 14.93 32.30
CA PHE A 6 -7.70 13.98 31.20
C PHE A 6 -7.60 14.68 29.84
N PHE A 7 -8.15 15.90 29.72
CA PHE A 7 -8.12 16.68 28.48
C PHE A 7 -6.72 17.17 28.12
N HIS A 8 -5.90 17.54 29.11
CA HIS A 8 -4.54 18.04 28.87
C HIS A 8 -3.52 16.96 28.50
N ILE A 9 -3.77 15.69 28.83
CA ILE A 9 -2.88 14.57 28.48
C ILE A 9 -3.31 13.92 27.15
N PHE A 10 -4.62 13.77 26.91
CA PHE A 10 -5.13 13.10 25.70
C PHE A 10 -5.01 13.96 24.43
N LEU A 11 -5.24 15.28 24.53
CA LEU A 11 -5.20 16.19 23.39
C LEU A 11 -3.81 16.27 22.72
N PRO A 12 -2.68 16.38 23.45
CA PRO A 12 -1.36 16.36 22.81
C PRO A 12 -1.00 14.98 22.24
N SER A 13 -1.39 13.87 22.88
CA SER A 13 -1.16 12.52 22.32
C SER A 13 -1.97 12.25 21.05
N LEU A 14 -3.19 12.78 20.94
CA LEU A 14 -3.98 12.71 19.71
C LEU A 14 -3.37 13.57 18.60
N LEU A 15 -2.84 14.75 18.94
CA LEU A 15 -2.14 15.62 17.99
C LEU A 15 -0.86 15.00 17.45
N PHE A 16 -0.07 14.29 18.27
CA PHE A 16 1.14 13.58 17.80
C PHE A 16 0.84 12.47 16.77
N VAL A 17 -0.34 11.85 16.80
CA VAL A 17 -0.74 10.84 15.80
C VAL A 17 -1.09 11.46 14.44
N ILE A 18 -1.38 12.76 14.39
CA ILE A 18 -1.78 13.47 13.16
C ILE A 18 -0.56 14.05 12.42
N PHE A 19 0.56 14.29 13.10
CA PHE A 19 1.71 15.02 12.56
C PHE A 19 2.77 14.19 11.85
N ASP A 20 2.75 12.87 11.99
CA ASP A 20 3.66 11.99 11.27
C ASP A 20 2.90 11.12 10.27
N TYR A 21 3.54 10.81 9.16
CA TYR A 21 3.09 9.97 8.04
C TYR A 21 2.47 10.70 6.85
N THR A 22 3.15 11.73 6.33
CA THR A 22 3.28 11.84 4.87
C THR A 22 4.40 10.88 4.41
N SER A 23 4.22 9.57 4.65
CA SER A 23 5.12 8.58 4.08
C SER A 23 4.91 8.56 2.58
N ALA A 24 5.96 8.86 1.81
CA ALA A 24 5.94 8.64 0.37
C ALA A 24 5.66 7.16 0.10
N LEU A 25 4.81 6.87 -0.89
CA LEU A 25 4.48 5.51 -1.27
C LEU A 25 5.76 4.73 -1.56
N ARG A 26 5.84 3.48 -1.09
CA ARG A 26 7.01 2.61 -1.27
C ARG A 26 6.65 1.44 -2.18
N CYS A 27 7.41 1.23 -3.24
CA CYS A 27 7.20 0.14 -4.19
C CYS A 27 8.48 -0.65 -4.41
N TYR A 28 8.36 -1.92 -4.78
CA TYR A 28 9.48 -2.63 -5.39
C TYR A 28 9.75 -2.03 -6.76
N GLN A 29 11.01 -1.78 -7.09
CA GLN A 29 11.40 -1.19 -8.38
C GLN A 29 12.51 -2.03 -9.01
N GLY A 30 12.41 -2.30 -10.31
CA GLY A 30 13.41 -3.04 -11.07
C GLY A 30 12.84 -4.22 -11.88
N VAL A 31 13.75 -4.96 -12.50
CA VAL A 31 13.45 -6.11 -13.36
C VAL A 31 14.06 -7.37 -12.75
N GLN A 32 13.33 -8.48 -12.80
CA GLN A 32 13.83 -9.79 -12.38
C GLN A 32 13.19 -10.91 -13.19
N TYR A 33 13.78 -12.10 -13.16
CA TYR A 33 13.20 -13.28 -13.79
C TYR A 33 11.93 -13.75 -13.06
N LEU A 34 10.94 -14.26 -13.79
CA LEU A 34 9.67 -14.75 -13.25
C LEU A 34 9.86 -15.88 -12.23
N ASN A 35 10.85 -16.73 -12.46
CA ASN A 35 11.14 -17.90 -11.64
C ASN A 35 12.14 -17.63 -10.51
N ALA A 36 12.60 -16.38 -10.38
CA ALA A 36 13.49 -15.99 -9.29
C ALA A 36 12.68 -15.50 -8.07
N PRO A 37 13.17 -15.77 -6.85
CA PRO A 37 12.60 -15.13 -5.66
C PRO A 37 12.75 -13.61 -5.76
N LEU A 38 11.82 -12.88 -5.13
CA LEU A 38 11.85 -11.42 -5.10
C LEU A 38 13.16 -10.93 -4.45
N ASN A 39 14.06 -10.38 -5.28
CA ASN A 39 15.36 -9.84 -4.86
C ASN A 39 15.47 -8.32 -5.09
N LEU A 40 14.32 -7.63 -5.13
CA LEU A 40 14.26 -6.17 -5.26
C LEU A 40 14.05 -5.56 -3.89
N THR A 41 14.56 -4.34 -3.68
CA THR A 41 14.35 -3.59 -2.45
C THR A 41 13.07 -2.77 -2.53
N LEU A 42 12.40 -2.62 -1.38
CA LEU A 42 11.25 -1.74 -1.22
C LEU A 42 11.75 -0.30 -1.03
N MET A 43 11.51 0.55 -2.03
CA MET A 43 12.06 1.91 -2.09
C MET A 43 10.95 2.94 -2.21
N ASP A 44 11.18 4.12 -1.62
CA ASP A 44 10.28 5.26 -1.73
C ASP A 44 10.14 5.67 -3.20
N CYS A 45 8.93 6.04 -3.61
CA CYS A 45 8.69 6.52 -4.95
C CYS A 45 9.39 7.87 -5.16
N PRO A 46 10.17 8.00 -6.24
CA PRO A 46 11.09 9.13 -6.41
C PRO A 46 10.39 10.46 -6.67
N MET A 47 9.10 10.45 -7.03
CA MET A 47 8.33 11.66 -7.33
C MET A 47 7.04 11.70 -6.50
N PRO A 48 6.61 12.89 -6.04
CA PRO A 48 5.44 13.04 -5.16
C PRO A 48 4.11 12.72 -5.85
N ASN A 49 4.07 12.74 -7.19
CA ASN A 49 2.90 12.37 -7.98
C ASN A 49 2.82 10.86 -8.28
N MET A 50 3.81 10.07 -7.88
CA MET A 50 3.80 8.63 -8.03
C MET A 50 3.05 7.99 -6.87
N LEU A 51 1.73 7.90 -7.05
CA LEU A 51 0.80 7.40 -6.03
C LEU A 51 0.42 5.94 -6.26
N THR A 52 1.07 5.24 -7.19
CA THR A 52 0.78 3.84 -7.50
C THR A 52 2.04 2.99 -7.68
N CYS A 53 1.92 1.70 -7.34
CA CYS A 53 2.89 0.68 -7.69
C CYS A 53 2.36 -0.12 -8.88
N THR A 54 3.24 -0.43 -9.83
CA THR A 54 2.95 -1.24 -11.00
C THR A 54 3.80 -2.52 -11.02
N LYS A 55 3.27 -3.54 -11.68
CA LYS A 55 3.93 -4.81 -11.95
C LYS A 55 3.54 -5.27 -13.34
N SER A 56 4.50 -5.49 -14.22
CA SER A 56 4.29 -6.19 -15.48
C SER A 56 5.01 -7.53 -15.47
N VAL A 57 4.36 -8.57 -15.97
CA VAL A 57 4.92 -9.90 -16.22
C VAL A 57 4.92 -10.09 -17.73
N ASP A 58 6.08 -10.39 -18.31
CA ASP A 58 6.21 -10.77 -19.71
C ASP A 58 6.59 -12.26 -19.75
N LEU A 59 5.65 -13.08 -20.23
CA LEU A 59 5.83 -14.53 -20.30
C LEU A 59 6.77 -14.94 -21.44
N ARG A 60 6.99 -14.10 -22.45
CA ARG A 60 7.91 -14.40 -23.56
C ARG A 60 9.36 -14.26 -23.14
N SER A 61 9.68 -13.14 -22.49
CA SER A 61 11.02 -12.89 -21.97
C SER A 61 11.26 -13.51 -20.59
N ASN A 62 10.20 -14.03 -19.97
CA ASN A 62 10.22 -14.62 -18.63
C ASN A 62 10.67 -13.61 -17.56
N LEU A 63 10.25 -12.35 -17.72
CA LEU A 63 10.65 -11.22 -16.88
C LEU A 63 9.46 -10.64 -16.13
N ILE A 64 9.73 -10.09 -14.96
CA ILE A 64 8.82 -9.26 -14.19
C ILE A 64 9.46 -7.89 -13.98
N THR A 65 8.76 -6.84 -14.41
CA THR A 65 9.15 -5.45 -14.13
C THR A 65 8.23 -4.87 -13.07
N ARG A 66 8.80 -4.10 -12.15
CA ARG A 66 8.09 -3.40 -11.09
C ARG A 66 8.55 -1.96 -11.02
N ALA A 67 7.63 -1.03 -10.77
CA ALA A 67 7.96 0.39 -10.70
C ALA A 67 6.89 1.19 -9.95
N CYS A 68 7.28 2.37 -9.50
CA CYS A 68 6.33 3.43 -9.14
C CYS A 68 5.72 4.05 -10.40
N SER A 69 4.49 4.53 -10.32
CA SER A 69 3.78 5.19 -11.41
C SER A 69 2.91 6.32 -10.89
N SER A 70 2.71 7.32 -11.73
CA SER A 70 1.72 8.39 -11.53
C SER A 70 0.35 8.06 -12.16
N GLY A 71 0.27 6.92 -12.85
CA GLY A 71 -0.95 6.46 -13.51
C GLY A 71 -1.99 5.98 -12.51
N ASN A 72 -3.27 6.20 -12.83
CA ASN A 72 -4.38 5.76 -12.02
C ASN A 72 -4.71 4.28 -12.29
N CYS A 73 -4.63 3.43 -11.26
CA CYS A 73 -4.96 2.01 -11.37
C CYS A 73 -6.44 1.71 -11.67
N THR A 74 -7.31 2.73 -11.67
CA THR A 74 -8.72 2.58 -12.02
C THR A 74 -8.99 2.76 -13.51
N ILE A 75 -8.04 3.29 -14.27
CA ILE A 75 -8.23 3.57 -15.70
C ILE A 75 -7.43 2.54 -16.50
N ASN A 76 -8.13 1.64 -17.18
CA ASN A 76 -7.48 0.73 -18.13
C ASN A 76 -7.15 1.49 -19.43
N SER A 77 -5.92 1.99 -19.56
CA SER A 77 -5.46 2.67 -20.78
C SER A 77 -5.07 1.71 -21.91
N ALA A 78 -5.04 0.39 -21.64
CA ALA A 78 -4.60 -0.62 -22.60
C ALA A 78 -5.74 -1.20 -23.45
N ASP A 79 -7.00 -0.88 -23.12
CA ASP A 79 -8.16 -1.29 -23.88
C ASP A 79 -8.86 -0.05 -24.45
N SER A 80 -9.17 -0.08 -25.75
CA SER A 80 -9.87 0.99 -26.46
C SER A 80 -11.26 1.33 -25.86
N ASN A 81 -11.76 0.49 -24.96
CA ASN A 81 -12.85 0.79 -24.04
C ASN A 81 -12.25 1.10 -22.66
N SER A 82 -12.02 2.38 -22.36
CA SER A 82 -11.65 2.85 -21.01
C SER A 82 -12.70 2.44 -19.98
N GLN A 83 -12.62 1.21 -19.47
CA GLN A 83 -13.43 0.77 -18.35
C GLN A 83 -12.76 1.27 -17.07
N VAL A 84 -13.49 2.14 -16.36
CA VAL A 84 -13.09 2.65 -15.06
C VAL A 84 -13.44 1.60 -14.00
N SER A 85 -12.45 0.94 -13.41
CA SER A 85 -12.65 0.01 -12.29
C SER A 85 -12.45 0.72 -10.96
N VAL A 86 -13.36 0.55 -10.02
CA VAL A 86 -13.20 1.11 -8.66
C VAL A 86 -12.09 0.38 -7.87
N VAL A 87 -11.59 -0.75 -8.38
CA VAL A 87 -10.63 -1.65 -7.73
C VAL A 87 -9.35 -1.76 -8.56
N PRO A 88 -8.15 -1.84 -7.93
CA PRO A 88 -6.88 -2.19 -8.58
C PRO A 88 -7.02 -3.27 -9.66
N ILE A 89 -6.64 -2.96 -10.90
CA ILE A 89 -6.84 -3.85 -12.06
C ILE A 89 -5.54 -4.60 -12.39
N CYS A 90 -5.68 -5.87 -12.74
CA CYS A 90 -4.72 -6.62 -13.53
C CYS A 90 -5.28 -6.88 -14.92
N VAL A 91 -4.56 -6.46 -15.95
CA VAL A 91 -4.92 -6.64 -17.36
C VAL A 91 -3.99 -7.65 -17.98
N ASN A 92 -4.55 -8.72 -18.55
CA ASN A 92 -3.81 -9.68 -19.35
C ASN A 92 -3.91 -9.28 -20.82
N ASN A 93 -2.76 -9.10 -21.46
CA ASN A 93 -2.65 -8.96 -22.90
C ASN A 93 -2.25 -10.30 -23.52
N THR A 94 -3.21 -10.94 -24.17
CA THR A 94 -3.02 -12.25 -24.82
C THR A 94 -2.14 -12.17 -26.07
N ASN A 95 -2.09 -11.01 -26.75
CA ASN A 95 -1.28 -10.81 -27.95
C ASN A 95 0.23 -10.74 -27.63
N THR A 96 0.56 -10.04 -26.54
CA THR A 96 1.95 -9.90 -26.07
C THR A 96 2.34 -10.93 -25.01
N GLN A 97 1.39 -11.78 -24.58
CA GLN A 97 1.55 -12.73 -23.47
C GLN A 97 2.11 -12.04 -22.21
N SER A 98 1.54 -10.88 -21.89
CA SER A 98 1.97 -10.08 -20.74
C SER A 98 0.80 -9.75 -19.83
N THR A 99 1.07 -9.63 -18.53
CA THR A 99 0.11 -9.22 -17.52
C THR A 99 0.60 -7.92 -16.89
N PHE A 100 -0.26 -6.91 -16.79
CA PHE A 100 0.03 -5.64 -16.14
C PHE A 100 -0.92 -5.42 -14.97
N CYS A 101 -0.39 -5.15 -13.79
CA CYS A 101 -1.13 -4.90 -12.56
C CYS A 101 -0.72 -3.57 -11.93
N CYS A 102 -1.66 -2.88 -11.29
CA CYS A 102 -1.45 -1.61 -10.61
C CYS A 102 -2.13 -1.62 -9.23
N CYS A 103 -1.54 -1.02 -8.20
CA CYS A 103 -2.08 -0.94 -6.84
C CYS A 103 -1.58 0.30 -6.06
N TYR A 104 -2.26 0.65 -4.96
CA TYR A 104 -2.11 1.94 -4.22
C TYR A 104 -1.41 1.85 -2.85
N ALA A 105 -0.90 0.67 -2.46
CA ALA A 105 -0.39 0.45 -1.11
C ALA A 105 1.10 0.10 -1.10
N ASP A 106 1.78 0.39 0.00
CA ASP A 106 3.21 0.09 0.14
C ASP A 106 3.49 -1.39 -0.13
N GLY A 107 4.42 -1.64 -1.05
CA GLY A 107 4.86 -2.98 -1.41
C GLY A 107 3.78 -3.88 -2.02
N CYS A 108 2.64 -3.33 -2.44
CA CYS A 108 1.54 -4.11 -3.01
C CYS A 108 1.92 -4.85 -4.30
N ASN A 109 2.98 -4.40 -4.98
CA ASN A 109 3.55 -5.06 -6.16
C ASN A 109 4.55 -6.20 -5.83
N SER A 110 4.63 -6.63 -4.56
CA SER A 110 5.37 -7.83 -4.14
C SER A 110 4.72 -9.12 -4.64
N ALA A 111 3.40 -9.24 -4.48
CA ALA A 111 2.64 -10.48 -4.65
C ALA A 111 2.32 -10.84 -6.12
N PRO A 112 2.11 -12.12 -6.45
CA PRO A 112 1.02 -12.53 -7.33
C PRO A 112 -0.31 -12.31 -6.57
N ILE A 113 -1.16 -11.38 -7.01
CA ILE A 113 -2.32 -10.82 -6.27
C ILE A 113 -3.45 -11.86 -6.04
N PRO A 114 -4.38 -11.72 -5.05
CA PRO A 114 -4.46 -10.91 -3.81
C PRO A 114 -4.54 -11.82 -2.55
N ALA A 115 -4.63 -11.41 -1.27
CA ALA A 115 -4.96 -10.19 -0.54
C ALA A 115 -4.23 -10.24 0.81
N VAL A 116 -3.85 -9.12 1.40
CA VAL A 116 -3.52 -9.10 2.84
C VAL A 116 -4.24 -7.94 3.51
N ASN A 117 -5.17 -8.36 4.35
CA ASN A 117 -6.00 -7.56 5.20
C ASN A 117 -5.19 -6.74 6.22
N ASN A 118 -5.50 -5.45 6.27
CA ASN A 118 -4.90 -4.46 7.18
C ASN A 118 -5.47 -4.47 8.61
N TYR A 119 -6.15 -5.53 9.06
CA TYR A 119 -6.79 -5.55 10.39
C TYR A 119 -5.81 -5.71 11.58
N ARG A 120 -4.55 -6.10 11.35
CA ARG A 120 -3.62 -6.33 12.47
C ARG A 120 -3.22 -5.04 13.18
N VAL A 121 -3.09 -3.93 12.46
CA VAL A 121 -2.66 -2.64 13.03
C VAL A 121 -3.79 -1.97 13.83
N LEU A 122 -5.04 -2.11 13.39
CA LEU A 122 -6.22 -1.55 14.08
C LEU A 122 -6.54 -2.29 15.39
N VAL A 123 -6.34 -3.61 15.44
CA VAL A 123 -6.60 -4.40 16.65
C VAL A 123 -5.57 -4.11 17.75
N LEU A 124 -4.30 -3.90 17.38
CA LEU A 124 -3.23 -3.57 18.32
C LEU A 124 -3.42 -2.19 18.97
N SER A 125 -3.90 -1.19 18.20
CA SER A 125 -4.17 0.15 18.76
C SER A 125 -5.38 0.15 19.71
N LEU A 126 -6.45 -0.57 19.38
CA LEU A 126 -7.63 -0.71 20.26
C LEU A 126 -7.31 -1.44 21.57
N LEU A 127 -6.48 -2.48 21.52
CA LEU A 127 -6.01 -3.19 22.72
C LEU A 127 -5.19 -2.28 23.65
N PHE A 128 -4.31 -1.45 23.09
CA PHE A 128 -3.51 -0.52 23.89
C PHE A 128 -4.40 0.51 24.61
N VAL A 129 -5.40 1.06 23.93
CA VAL A 129 -6.38 1.99 24.53
C VAL A 129 -7.19 1.31 25.64
N LEU A 130 -7.64 0.06 25.44
CA LEU A 130 -8.37 -0.71 26.45
C LEU A 130 -7.52 -1.03 27.68
N ILE A 131 -6.24 -1.36 27.50
CA ILE A 131 -5.30 -1.63 28.60
C ILE A 131 -5.05 -0.34 29.40
N CYS A 132 -4.80 0.78 28.73
CA CYS A 132 -4.63 2.08 29.38
C CYS A 132 -5.89 2.50 30.16
N TYR A 133 -7.08 2.34 29.57
CA TYR A 133 -8.35 2.65 30.23
C TYR A 133 -8.57 1.81 31.51
N ASN A 134 -8.31 0.50 31.44
CA ASN A 134 -8.47 -0.38 32.60
C ASN A 134 -7.43 -0.14 33.70
N PHE A 135 -6.21 0.27 33.34
CA PHE A 135 -5.17 0.62 34.32
C PHE A 135 -5.51 1.91 35.06
N ILE A 136 -6.08 2.90 34.38
CA ILE A 136 -6.48 4.19 34.96
C ILE A 136 -7.71 4.04 35.88
N LEU A 137 -8.66 3.14 35.56
CA LEU A 137 -9.84 2.89 36.40
C LEU A 137 -9.57 2.09 37.68
N ARG A 138 -8.40 1.46 37.80
CA ARG A 138 -7.99 0.67 38.97
C ARG A 138 -7.05 1.42 39.93
N ILE A 139 -6.69 2.66 39.63
CA ILE A 139 -5.96 3.60 40.51
C ILE A 139 -6.99 4.57 41.11
#